data_AF-A0A327PZK2-F1
#
_entry.id   AF-A0A327PZK2-F1
#
_cell.length_a   1.000
_cell.length_b   1.000
_cell.length_c   1.000
_cell.angle_alpha   90.00
_cell.angle_beta   90.00
_cell.angle_gamma   90.00
#
_symmetry.space_group_name_H-M   'P 1'
#
loop_
_entity.id
_entity.type
_entity.pdbx_description
1 polymer ?
#
loop_
_entity_poly.entity_id
_entity_poly.type
_entity_poly.pdbx_seq_one_letter_code
_entity_poly.pdbx_strand_id
1 'polypeptide(L)'
;MKKYPNIYFHVFLSTNNFNGAQEFYELDNPNLEKIKSDIILPFVLKQQFSLQGQVIDPKEVTRIMLRESQLPTAMIMSKVEHDHEPAPWTAQTVIFHQGYTKDFSTYILNLGKRIADGGMLALLLMKDSLAI
;
A
#
# COMPACT_ATOMS: atom_id res chain seq x y z
N MET A 1 8.06 22.41 19.33
CA MET A 1 7.43 21.64 18.23
C MET A 1 7.57 20.16 18.52
N LYS A 2 6.46 19.41 18.66
CA LYS A 2 6.53 17.95 18.72
C LYS A 2 6.87 17.45 17.30
N LYS A 3 8.12 17.02 17.08
CA LYS A 3 8.47 16.23 15.89
C LYS A 3 7.73 14.91 16.02
N TYR A 4 6.66 14.72 15.25
CA TYR A 4 6.15 13.38 15.02
C TYR A 4 7.31 12.54 14.47
N PRO A 5 7.50 11.29 14.90
CA PRO A 5 8.42 10.42 14.18
C PRO A 5 7.98 10.40 12.72
N ASN A 6 8.91 10.62 11.79
CA ASN A 6 8.61 10.45 10.38
C ASN A 6 8.25 8.97 10.19
N ILE A 7 6.95 8.68 10.01
CA ILE A 7 6.49 7.36 9.63
C ILE A 7 6.66 7.25 8.12
N TYR A 8 7.28 6.18 7.69
CA TYR A 8 7.47 5.83 6.30
C TYR A 8 6.53 4.70 5.94
N PHE A 9 5.78 4.87 4.86
CA PHE A 9 4.84 3.88 4.35
C PHE A 9 5.43 3.19 3.14
N HIS A 10 5.24 1.88 3.08
CA HIS A 10 5.75 1.00 2.04
C HIS A 10 4.61 0.21 1.43
N VAL A 11 4.59 0.15 0.11
CA VAL A 11 3.63 -0.64 -0.67
C VAL A 11 4.40 -1.74 -1.38
N PHE A 12 3.96 -2.96 -1.21
CA PHE A 12 4.28 -4.09 -2.08
C PHE A 12 3.03 -4.56 -2.78
N LEU A 13 3.14 -4.79 -4.08
CA LEU A 13 2.07 -5.33 -4.88
C LEU A 13 2.63 -6.38 -5.83
N SER A 14 1.99 -7.55 -5.89
CA SER A 14 2.26 -8.55 -6.90
C SER A 14 1.06 -8.72 -7.81
N THR A 15 1.32 -8.85 -9.11
CA THR A 15 0.32 -9.21 -10.12
C THR A 15 0.64 -10.58 -10.71
N ASN A 16 -0.35 -11.18 -11.36
CA ASN A 16 -0.18 -12.33 -12.23
C ASN A 16 -1.02 -12.11 -13.48
N ASN A 17 -0.36 -11.79 -14.58
CA ASN A 17 -1.01 -11.54 -15.86
C ASN A 17 -0.42 -12.44 -16.95
N PHE A 18 -0.86 -12.25 -18.19
CA PHE A 18 -0.41 -13.05 -19.34
C PHE A 18 1.11 -12.98 -19.58
N ASN A 19 1.78 -11.92 -19.10
CA ASN A 19 3.23 -11.73 -19.21
C ASN A 19 4.01 -12.30 -17.99
N GLY A 20 3.32 -12.97 -17.07
CA GLY A 20 3.88 -13.59 -15.88
C GLY A 20 3.63 -12.81 -14.60
N ALA A 21 4.26 -13.27 -13.51
CA ALA A 21 4.20 -12.59 -12.23
C ALA A 21 5.11 -11.35 -12.24
N GLN A 22 4.59 -10.23 -11.76
CA GLN A 22 5.35 -8.98 -11.60
C GLN A 22 5.21 -8.46 -10.19
N GLU A 23 6.26 -7.82 -9.68
CA GLU A 23 6.30 -7.24 -8.34
C GLU A 23 6.63 -5.75 -8.40
N PHE A 24 5.92 -4.97 -7.61
CA PHE A 24 6.02 -3.51 -7.54
C PHE A 24 6.26 -3.07 -6.10
N TYR A 25 7.07 -2.02 -5.93
CA TYR A 25 7.54 -1.54 -4.63
C TYR A 25 7.54 -0.01 -4.55
N GLU A 26 6.66 0.59 -3.75
CA GLU A 26 6.75 2.02 -3.42
C GLU A 26 7.26 2.13 -1.99
N LEU A 27 8.50 2.56 -1.81
CA LEU A 27 9.21 2.57 -0.53
C LEU A 27 9.33 3.98 0.00
N ASP A 28 9.42 4.10 1.32
CA ASP A 28 9.73 5.36 2.03
C ASP A 28 8.76 6.51 1.73
N ASN A 29 7.51 6.22 1.38
CA ASN A 29 6.52 7.25 1.09
C ASN A 29 6.07 7.93 2.40
N PRO A 30 6.19 9.26 2.54
CA PRO A 30 5.80 9.97 3.77
C PRO A 30 4.30 10.28 3.84
N ASN A 31 3.54 10.02 2.78
CA ASN A 31 2.15 10.46 2.63
C ASN A 31 1.19 9.27 2.46
N LEU A 32 0.61 8.83 3.59
CA LEU A 32 -0.41 7.77 3.59
C LEU A 32 -1.66 8.14 2.79
N GLU A 33 -2.07 9.41 2.76
CA GLU A 33 -3.27 9.84 2.03
C GLU A 33 -3.08 9.67 0.52
N LYS A 34 -1.87 9.90 0.01
CA LYS A 34 -1.52 9.61 -1.39
C LYS A 34 -1.65 8.12 -1.71
N ILE A 35 -1.13 7.24 -0.84
CA ILE A 35 -1.30 5.79 -1.02
C ILE A 35 -2.78 5.40 -1.01
N LYS A 36 -3.57 5.99 -0.09
CA LYS A 36 -5.01 5.75 -0.02
C LYS A 36 -5.73 6.17 -1.31
N SER A 37 -5.47 7.38 -1.81
CA SER A 37 -6.13 7.92 -3.00
C SER A 37 -5.69 7.22 -4.28
N ASP A 38 -4.39 6.96 -4.43
CA ASP A 38 -3.81 6.55 -5.72
C ASP A 38 -3.86 5.03 -5.90
N ILE A 39 -3.85 4.27 -4.80
CA ILE A 39 -3.71 2.80 -4.84
C ILE A 39 -4.90 2.13 -4.16
N ILE A 40 -5.16 2.45 -2.89
CA ILE A 40 -6.12 1.68 -2.08
C ILE A 40 -7.56 1.85 -2.53
N LEU A 41 -8.01 3.10 -2.72
CA LEU A 41 -9.37 3.39 -3.15
C LEU A 41 -9.65 2.82 -4.56
N PRO A 42 -8.82 3.07 -5.59
CA PRO A 42 -9.00 2.44 -6.89
C PRO A 42 -9.02 0.91 -6.84
N PHE A 43 -8.10 0.29 -6.09
CA PHE A 43 -8.04 -1.16 -5.95
C PHE A 43 -9.33 -1.74 -5.34
N VAL A 44 -9.85 -1.11 -4.29
CA VAL A 44 -11.11 -1.51 -3.65
C VAL A 44 -12.31 -1.28 -4.57
N LEU A 45 -12.34 -0.15 -5.29
CA LEU A 45 -13.40 0.20 -6.25
C LEU A 45 -13.31 -0.57 -7.57
N LYS A 46 -12.34 -1.47 -7.73
CA LYS A 46 -12.11 -2.24 -8.96
C LYS A 46 -11.82 -1.35 -10.19
N GLN A 47 -11.14 -0.24 -9.96
CA GLN A 47 -10.66 0.69 -10.98
C GLN A 47 -9.17 0.49 -11.24
N GLN A 48 -8.74 0.76 -12.47
CA GLN A 48 -7.31 0.79 -12.81
C GLN A 48 -6.60 1.92 -12.08
N PHE A 49 -5.34 1.71 -11.71
CA PHE A 49 -4.51 2.70 -11.03
C PHE A 49 -3.06 2.62 -11.50
N SER A 50 -2.26 3.65 -11.21
CA SER A 50 -0.85 3.66 -11.57
C SER A 50 0.05 3.36 -10.38
N LEU A 51 1.03 2.48 -10.57
CA LEU A 51 2.09 2.21 -9.62
C LEU A 51 3.42 2.14 -10.37
N GLN A 52 4.42 2.89 -9.91
CA GLN A 52 5.73 3.03 -10.60
C GLN A 52 5.61 3.37 -12.10
N GLY A 53 4.57 4.14 -12.49
CA GLY A 53 4.33 4.52 -13.89
C GLY A 53 3.68 3.45 -14.77
N GLN A 54 3.39 2.25 -14.22
CA GLN A 54 2.62 1.22 -14.92
C GLN A 54 1.14 1.29 -14.52
N VAL A 55 0.25 0.98 -15.46
CA VAL A 55 -1.20 0.86 -15.20
C VAL A 55 -1.49 -0.56 -14.73
N ILE A 56 -2.11 -0.68 -13.56
CA ILE A 56 -2.43 -1.94 -12.90
C ILE A 56 -3.93 -2.19 -13.00
N ASP A 57 -4.33 -3.34 -13.53
CA ASP A 57 -5.70 -3.83 -13.42
C ASP A 57 -5.88 -4.55 -12.07
N PRO A 58 -6.83 -4.13 -11.21
CA PRO A 58 -7.08 -4.76 -9.91
C PRO A 58 -7.45 -6.24 -9.99
N LYS A 59 -7.86 -6.76 -11.15
CA LYS A 59 -8.13 -8.19 -11.37
C LYS A 59 -6.85 -9.02 -11.50
N GLU A 60 -5.75 -8.41 -11.89
CA GLU A 60 -4.44 -9.08 -12.03
C GLU A 60 -3.67 -9.12 -10.70
N VAL A 61 -4.09 -8.32 -9.71
CA VAL A 61 -3.43 -8.24 -8.40
C VAL A 61 -3.65 -9.53 -7.62
N THR A 62 -2.56 -10.20 -7.28
CA THR A 62 -2.55 -11.42 -6.45
C THR A 62 -2.29 -11.11 -4.98
N ARG A 63 -1.51 -10.07 -4.69
CA ARG A 63 -1.22 -9.64 -3.32
C ARG A 63 -0.97 -8.14 -3.26
N ILE A 64 -1.45 -7.51 -2.20
CA ILE A 64 -1.06 -6.16 -1.79
C ILE A 64 -0.68 -6.20 -0.31
N MET A 65 0.45 -5.58 0.03
CA MET A 65 0.94 -5.46 1.39
C MET A 65 1.34 -4.01 1.66
N LEU A 66 0.92 -3.52 2.82
CA LEU A 66 1.14 -2.15 3.26
C LEU A 66 1.79 -2.19 4.63
N ARG A 67 2.97 -1.59 4.72
CA ARG A 67 3.78 -1.62 5.94
C ARG A 67 4.26 -0.25 6.31
N GLU A 68 4.40 -0.02 7.61
CA GLU A 68 4.93 1.22 8.16
C GLU A 68 6.24 0.96 8.88
N SER A 69 7.15 1.92 8.85
CA SER A 69 8.38 1.91 9.63
C SER A 69 8.68 3.29 10.21
N GLN A 70 9.46 3.33 11.28
CA GLN A 70 9.95 4.58 11.88
C GLN A 70 11.24 5.09 11.25
N LEU A 71 11.87 4.26 10.41
CA LEU A 71 13.13 4.52 9.75
C LEU A 71 12.96 4.30 8.26
N PRO A 72 13.66 5.07 7.40
CA PRO A 72 13.66 4.81 5.98
C PRO A 72 14.38 3.49 5.68
N THR A 73 14.03 2.84 4.56
CA THR A 73 14.56 1.52 4.17
C THR A 73 16.09 1.47 4.18
N ALA A 74 16.77 2.50 3.70
CA ALA A 74 18.23 2.59 3.70
C ALA A 74 18.86 2.53 5.11
N MET A 75 18.22 3.15 6.11
CA MET A 75 18.71 3.07 7.50
C MET A 75 18.44 1.71 8.11
N ILE A 76 17.30 1.09 7.78
CA ILE A 76 17.01 -0.27 8.24
C ILE A 76 18.04 -1.24 7.65
N MET A 77 18.33 -1.13 6.35
CA MET A 77 19.35 -1.93 5.67
C MET A 77 20.72 -1.83 6.34
N SER A 78 21.17 -0.62 6.66
CA SER A 78 22.45 -0.42 7.36
C SER A 78 22.48 -1.09 8.74
N LYS A 79 21.35 -1.17 9.44
CA LYS A 79 21.26 -1.85 10.74
C LYS A 79 21.30 -3.36 10.61
N VAL A 80 20.49 -3.94 9.72
CA VAL A 80 20.48 -5.40 9.51
C VAL A 80 21.82 -5.92 8.98
N GLU A 81 22.53 -5.11 8.18
CA GLU A 81 23.91 -5.39 7.76
C GLU A 81 24.89 -5.35 8.94
N HIS A 82 24.82 -4.33 9.78
CA HIS A 82 25.64 -4.23 11.00
C HIS A 82 25.37 -5.38 11.98
N ASP A 83 24.13 -5.80 12.11
CA ASP A 83 23.69 -6.88 12.99
C ASP A 83 24.00 -8.28 12.41
N HIS A 84 24.62 -8.36 11.23
CA HIS A 84 25.01 -9.59 10.52
C HIS A 84 23.84 -10.56 10.33
N GLU A 85 22.65 -10.03 10.07
CA GLU A 85 21.46 -10.85 9.91
C GLU A 85 21.55 -11.77 8.67
N PRO A 86 21.13 -13.04 8.77
CA PRO A 86 21.28 -14.02 7.71
C PRO A 86 20.24 -13.83 6.59
N ALA A 87 20.48 -12.94 5.64
CA ALA A 87 19.79 -12.86 4.34
C ALA A 87 20.43 -11.78 3.45
N PRO A 88 20.28 -11.85 2.11
CA PRO A 88 20.49 -10.67 1.28
C PRO A 88 19.38 -9.65 1.57
N TRP A 89 19.72 -8.59 2.32
CA TRP A 89 18.82 -7.47 2.57
C TRP A 89 18.92 -6.45 1.44
N THR A 90 17.80 -6.20 0.78
CA THR A 90 17.61 -5.14 -0.20
C THR A 90 16.50 -4.22 0.28
N ALA A 91 16.35 -3.05 -0.33
CA ALA A 91 15.24 -2.15 -0.02
C ALA A 91 13.87 -2.83 -0.23
N GLN A 92 13.79 -3.81 -1.14
CA GLN A 92 12.59 -4.59 -1.39
C GLN A 92 12.39 -5.69 -0.35
N THR A 93 13.44 -6.40 0.09
CA THR A 93 13.29 -7.48 1.07
C THR A 93 13.15 -6.95 2.50
N VAL A 94 13.71 -5.77 2.80
CA VAL A 94 13.64 -5.15 4.13
C VAL A 94 12.22 -4.78 4.54
N ILE A 95 11.31 -4.58 3.59
CA ILE A 95 9.89 -4.36 3.92
C ILE A 95 9.32 -5.56 4.66
N PHE A 96 9.77 -6.78 4.38
CA PHE A 96 9.27 -7.99 5.03
C PHE A 96 9.88 -8.20 6.43
N HIS A 97 10.81 -7.35 6.85
CA HIS A 97 11.50 -7.46 8.12
C HIS A 97 10.62 -7.05 9.30
N GLN A 98 10.08 -8.04 10.02
CA GLN A 98 9.09 -7.82 11.10
C GLN A 98 9.61 -7.01 12.29
N GLY A 99 10.93 -7.01 12.54
CA GLY A 99 11.53 -6.21 13.60
C GLY A 99 11.53 -4.70 13.35
N TYR A 100 11.43 -4.25 12.09
CA TYR A 100 11.55 -2.84 11.71
C TYR A 100 10.32 -2.30 10.98
N THR A 101 9.51 -3.19 10.40
CA THR A 101 8.30 -2.81 9.69
C THR A 101 7.08 -3.51 10.26
N LYS A 102 5.97 -2.77 10.35
CA LYS A 102 4.69 -3.27 10.85
C LYS A 102 3.68 -3.36 9.72
N ASP A 103 3.06 -4.52 9.58
CA ASP A 103 1.95 -4.71 8.63
C ASP A 103 0.69 -4.00 9.12
N PHE A 104 0.05 -3.24 8.24
CA PHE A 104 -1.27 -2.66 8.49
C PHE A 104 -2.23 -2.82 7.29
N SER A 105 -1.94 -3.78 6.40
CA SER A 105 -2.65 -4.03 5.15
C SER A 105 -4.15 -4.26 5.36
N THR A 106 -4.51 -5.14 6.30
CA THR A 106 -5.92 -5.45 6.58
C THR A 106 -6.69 -4.22 7.06
N TYR A 107 -6.08 -3.41 7.93
CA TYR A 107 -6.70 -2.21 8.47
C TYR A 107 -7.04 -1.22 7.34
N ILE A 108 -6.05 -0.90 6.51
CA ILE A 108 -6.19 0.13 5.49
C ILE A 108 -7.07 -0.31 4.32
N LEU A 109 -7.02 -1.59 3.92
CA LEU A 109 -7.93 -2.14 2.90
C LEU A 109 -9.38 -2.13 3.40
N ASN A 110 -9.62 -2.47 4.67
CA ASN A 110 -10.95 -2.40 5.26
C ASN A 110 -11.45 -0.96 5.40
N LEU A 111 -10.58 -0.02 5.72
CA LEU A 111 -10.92 1.41 5.71
C LEU A 111 -11.33 1.86 4.31
N GLY A 112 -10.57 1.49 3.28
CA GLY A 112 -10.91 1.77 1.88
C GLY A 112 -12.27 1.20 1.47
N LYS A 113 -12.58 -0.04 1.87
CA LYS A 113 -13.89 -0.66 1.65
C LYS A 113 -15.02 0.13 2.32
N ARG A 114 -14.87 0.50 3.59
CA ARG A 114 -15.89 1.31 4.29
C ARG A 114 -16.14 2.66 3.63
N ILE A 115 -15.08 3.31 3.12
CA ILE A 115 -15.22 4.58 2.39
C ILE A 115 -15.95 4.36 1.07
N ALA A 116 -15.59 3.32 0.32
CA ALA A 116 -16.25 2.95 -0.92
C ALA A 116 -17.74 2.63 -0.70
N ASP A 117 -18.05 1.83 0.32
CA ASP A 117 -19.42 1.43 0.66
C ASP A 117 -20.23 2.62 1.17
N GLY A 118 -19.65 3.48 2.01
CA GLY A 118 -20.31 4.69 2.53
C GLY A 118 -20.59 5.73 1.45
N GLY A 119 -19.66 5.91 0.50
CA GLY A 119 -19.87 6.74 -0.68
C GLY A 119 -20.91 6.15 -1.65
N MET A 120 -20.92 4.83 -1.79
CA MET A 120 -21.92 4.12 -2.59
C MET A 120 -23.32 4.20 -1.97
N LEU A 121 -23.42 4.11 -0.64
CA LEU A 121 -24.64 4.36 0.13
C LEU A 121 -25.16 5.79 -0.11
N ALA A 122 -24.29 6.80 -0.06
CA ALA A 122 -24.69 8.17 -0.36
C ALA A 122 -25.19 8.32 -1.82
N LEU A 123 -24.53 7.68 -2.79
CA LEU A 123 -24.94 7.70 -4.20
C LEU A 123 -26.27 6.96 -4.45
N LEU A 124 -26.49 5.84 -3.76
CA LEU A 124 -27.74 5.07 -3.80
C LEU A 124 -28.90 5.89 -3.22
N LEU A 125 -28.71 6.50 -2.05
CA LEU A 125 -29.71 7.39 -1.44
C LEU A 125 -30.01 8.62 -2.32
N MET A 126 -29.02 9.16 -3.03
CA MET A 126 -29.23 10.26 -3.99
C MET A 126 -29.99 9.81 -5.25
N LYS A 127 -29.74 8.60 -5.77
CA LYS A 127 -30.48 8.06 -6.93
C LYS A 127 -31.97 7.85 -6.63
N ASP A 128 -32.29 7.37 -5.44
CA ASP A 128 -33.69 7.19 -5.02
C ASP A 128 -34.39 8.55 -4.80
N SER A 129 -33.64 9.61 -4.49
CA SER A 129 -34.19 10.98 -4.33
C SER A 129 -34.46 11.72 -5.65
N LEU A 130 -33.88 11.26 -6.76
CA LEU A 130 -34.02 11.88 -8.09
C LEU A 130 -35.05 11.15 -8.99
N ALA A 131 -35.71 10.12 -8.47
CA ALA A 131 -36.71 9.33 -9.18
C ALA A 131 -38.17 9.83 -9.00
N ILE A 132 -38.36 11.12 -8.68
CA ILE A 132 -39.68 11.77 -8.53
C ILE A 132 -39.90 12.75 -9.67
#